data_AF-A0A1A8DBU6-F1
#
_entry.id   AF-A0A1A8DBU6-F1
#
_cell.length_a   1.000
_cell.length_b   1.000
_cell.length_c   1.000
_cell.angle_alpha   90.00
_cell.angle_beta   90.00
_cell.angle_gamma   90.00
#
_symmetry.space_group_name_H-M   'P 1'
#
loop_
_entity.id
_entity.type
_entity.pdbx_description
1 polymer ?
#
loop_
_entity_poly.entity_id
_entity_poly.type
_entity_poly.pdbx_seq_one_letter_code
_entity_poly.pdbx_strand_id
1 'polypeptide(L)'
;SDYIIYDSAPYLSVAKLQINSLTTVMYDRQKLCTTIGLAVTQLPLLACLLGNDVVSEEHVRQIRTSAVETYRRASPAAYSRAPHGQVVLAVTRLVSTLGSPDGEQTELVPLSLNAPVPLRDLLKKGISSYLLPGQKSFEFVDVSASPATFEKLVSPEILKACREKHVAAEGFMVYCVVCAGVTECSNSLEDEEDEELLPQALVYRPCRQRIYGLLLLHGPDANSLENPAIREWFVYPGNPLNEPEMIHPVPINISCGRPSLDVLWFSSGPEVSALRLTAFLSVFDCVEFSELFGQIEDSLLGALCLITYVVLQVQTLSEEDVDAYLSQAVCQRLKSSPELQQIELPLLSSRAVQLGSLYVRGISHLLGANNASGCPLPSAALMPWHVFDGRLFHSKYLLAHRGVEKHELLDDDPSCLSQFLLLKEKLVETCRKRSRALQSRPRAPERSLSPSPGGSSGEDWRQRGETAGGHQRGWGWRERRGQNVYKSRDRMWGRGGHRGRGQDFYSCHSSEDMSRCLKLPRGRSNHYRGRYQLAPRWPHPSAP
;
A
#
# COMPACT_ATOMS: atom_id res chain seq x y z
N SER A 1 -2.63 3.87 15.46
CA SER A 1 -2.86 3.91 14.01
C SER A 1 -2.81 5.34 13.60
N ASP A 2 -1.71 5.68 12.97
CA ASP A 2 -1.22 7.04 12.79
C ASP A 2 -1.94 7.75 11.66
N TYR A 3 -2.54 7.00 10.73
CA TYR A 3 -3.47 7.50 9.70
C TYR A 3 -4.65 8.33 10.24
N ILE A 4 -5.03 8.15 11.51
CA ILE A 4 -6.10 8.95 12.14
C ILE A 4 -5.53 10.26 12.75
N ILE A 5 -4.24 10.29 13.07
CA ILE A 5 -3.52 11.42 13.65
C ILE A 5 -3.06 12.37 12.55
N TYR A 6 -2.45 11.83 11.49
CA TYR A 6 -2.14 12.56 10.25
C TYR A 6 -3.39 13.19 9.64
N ASP A 7 -3.23 14.32 8.97
CA ASP A 7 -4.27 14.93 8.14
C ASP A 7 -4.30 14.32 6.73
N SER A 8 -4.47 12.99 6.70
CA SER A 8 -4.47 12.18 5.49
C SER A 8 -5.88 11.78 5.05
N ALA A 9 -5.97 11.03 3.95
CA ALA A 9 -7.23 10.43 3.51
C ALA A 9 -7.84 9.49 4.59
N PRO A 10 -9.18 9.29 4.60
CA PRO A 10 -9.83 8.40 5.57
C PRO A 10 -9.29 6.97 5.50
N TYR A 11 -8.95 6.39 6.66
CA TYR A 11 -8.43 5.02 6.71
C TYR A 11 -9.55 3.99 6.58
N LEU A 12 -9.53 3.22 5.48
CA LEU A 12 -10.42 2.08 5.24
C LEU A 12 -9.73 0.77 5.69
N SER A 13 -10.43 -0.03 6.50
CA SER A 13 -9.81 -1.15 7.20
C SER A 13 -9.82 -2.45 6.40
N VAL A 14 -8.68 -2.83 5.81
CA VAL A 14 -8.54 -4.15 5.15
C VAL A 14 -8.88 -5.29 6.11
N ALA A 15 -8.46 -5.21 7.38
CA ALA A 15 -8.79 -6.18 8.44
C ALA A 15 -10.28 -6.24 8.85
N LYS A 16 -11.14 -5.39 8.28
CA LYS A 16 -12.61 -5.41 8.43
C LYS A 16 -13.34 -5.46 7.08
N LEU A 17 -12.62 -5.67 5.98
CA LEU A 17 -13.21 -5.81 4.65
C LEU A 17 -13.94 -7.16 4.56
N GLN A 18 -15.23 -7.10 4.28
CA GLN A 18 -16.03 -8.26 3.91
C GLN A 18 -16.02 -8.37 2.38
N ILE A 19 -15.24 -9.31 1.84
CA ILE A 19 -15.03 -9.46 0.39
C ILE A 19 -16.37 -9.63 -0.34
N ASN A 20 -17.26 -10.50 0.16
CA ASN A 20 -18.55 -10.83 -0.47
C ASN A 20 -19.50 -9.64 -0.64
N SER A 21 -19.36 -8.59 0.18
CA SER A 21 -20.20 -7.39 0.14
C SER A 21 -19.42 -6.11 -0.22
N LEU A 22 -18.10 -6.21 -0.36
CA LEU A 22 -17.15 -5.10 -0.49
C LEU A 22 -17.32 -4.00 0.58
N THR A 23 -17.86 -4.35 1.77
CA THR A 23 -18.07 -3.41 2.87
C THR A 23 -16.92 -3.44 3.87
N THR A 24 -16.54 -2.28 4.41
CA THR A 24 -15.48 -2.15 5.41
C THR A 24 -15.75 -1.00 6.40
N VAL A 25 -14.98 -0.96 7.48
CA VAL A 25 -14.97 0.12 8.47
C VAL A 25 -14.07 1.26 7.99
N MET A 26 -14.64 2.45 7.84
CA MET A 26 -13.91 3.71 7.69
C MET A 26 -13.66 4.34 9.06
N TYR A 27 -12.40 4.60 9.39
CA TYR A 27 -12.02 5.36 10.57
C TYR A 27 -11.96 6.85 10.23
N ASP A 28 -12.76 7.65 10.94
CA ASP A 28 -12.97 9.08 10.70
C ASP A 28 -12.43 9.88 11.89
N ARG A 29 -11.43 10.74 11.61
CA ARG A 29 -10.74 11.53 12.65
C ARG A 29 -11.66 12.55 13.33
N GLN A 30 -12.61 13.13 12.60
CA GLN A 30 -13.55 14.10 13.16
C GLN A 30 -14.53 13.42 14.11
N LYS A 31 -15.11 12.27 13.70
CA LYS A 31 -15.99 11.47 14.57
C LYS A 31 -15.27 10.96 15.81
N LEU A 32 -13.99 10.56 15.68
CA LEU A 32 -13.17 10.20 16.83
C LEU A 32 -13.06 11.39 17.80
N CYS A 33 -12.59 12.55 17.32
CA CYS A 33 -12.45 13.78 18.10
C CYS A 33 -13.75 14.18 18.82
N THR A 34 -14.88 14.19 18.12
CA THR A 34 -16.21 14.45 18.71
C THR A 34 -16.59 13.42 19.78
N THR A 35 -16.24 12.15 19.60
CA THR A 35 -16.55 11.08 20.57
C THR A 35 -15.68 11.16 21.83
N ILE A 36 -14.41 11.59 21.69
CA ILE A 36 -13.45 11.64 22.81
C ILE A 36 -13.33 13.03 23.46
N GLY A 37 -13.99 14.05 22.91
CA GLY A 37 -14.01 15.40 23.46
C GLY A 37 -12.70 16.18 23.24
N LEU A 38 -12.02 15.98 22.10
CA LEU A 38 -10.80 16.69 21.74
C LEU A 38 -10.95 17.50 20.45
N ALA A 39 -10.18 18.56 20.31
CA ALA A 39 -9.93 19.21 19.04
C ALA A 39 -8.93 18.39 18.20
N VAL A 40 -9.04 18.46 16.87
CA VAL A 40 -8.20 17.67 15.95
C VAL A 40 -6.72 18.06 16.06
N THR A 41 -6.43 19.33 16.36
CA THR A 41 -5.08 19.86 16.64
C THR A 41 -4.40 19.21 17.85
N GLN A 42 -5.17 18.57 18.75
CA GLN A 42 -4.64 17.89 19.94
C GLN A 42 -4.27 16.41 19.68
N LEU A 43 -4.62 15.84 18.53
CA LEU A 43 -4.31 14.44 18.20
C LEU A 43 -2.80 14.12 18.19
N PRO A 44 -1.90 14.96 17.64
CA PRO A 44 -0.46 14.69 17.68
C PRO A 44 0.10 14.57 19.11
N LEU A 45 -0.33 15.46 20.03
CA LEU A 45 0.06 15.40 21.44
C LEU A 45 -0.51 14.16 22.12
N LEU A 46 -1.76 13.79 21.83
CA LEU A 46 -2.37 12.54 22.32
C LEU A 46 -1.55 11.32 21.86
N ALA A 47 -1.15 11.26 20.59
CA ALA A 47 -0.34 10.16 20.06
C ALA A 47 1.02 10.06 20.77
N CYS A 48 1.74 11.17 20.93
CA CYS A 48 3.01 11.20 21.65
C CYS A 48 2.89 10.75 23.12
N LEU A 49 1.81 11.14 23.80
CA LEU A 49 1.57 10.76 25.20
C LEU A 49 1.05 9.32 25.37
N LEU A 50 0.51 8.70 24.31
CA LEU A 50 0.19 7.28 24.29
C LEU A 50 1.42 6.42 24.00
N GLY A 51 2.33 6.95 23.18
CA GLY A 51 3.53 6.29 22.66
C GLY A 51 3.45 6.21 21.13
N ASN A 52 4.50 6.64 20.43
CA ASN A 52 4.67 6.51 18.99
C ASN A 52 6.16 6.26 18.62
N ASP A 53 6.47 6.20 17.33
CA ASP A 53 7.81 5.84 16.84
C ASP A 53 8.91 6.86 17.23
N VAL A 54 8.54 8.10 17.54
CA VAL A 54 9.48 9.15 18.00
C VAL A 54 9.54 9.20 19.53
N VAL A 55 8.40 9.02 20.20
CA VAL A 55 8.24 9.13 21.66
C VAL A 55 7.79 7.77 22.20
N SER A 56 8.75 6.91 22.51
CA SER A 56 8.43 5.55 22.97
C SER A 56 7.62 5.54 24.28
N GLU A 57 6.83 4.49 24.48
CA GLU A 57 5.99 4.29 25.67
C GLU A 57 6.73 4.44 27.02
N GLU A 58 8.05 4.20 27.03
CA GLU A 58 8.94 4.35 28.17
C GLU A 58 9.12 5.82 28.58
N HIS A 59 9.39 6.71 27.63
CA HIS A 59 9.64 8.13 27.87
C HIS A 59 8.43 8.83 28.50
N VAL A 60 7.22 8.39 28.16
CA VAL A 60 5.95 8.92 28.67
C VAL A 60 5.30 8.05 29.77
N ARG A 61 5.98 6.98 30.21
CA ARG A 61 5.45 6.00 31.20
C ARG A 61 4.94 6.67 32.47
N GLN A 62 5.69 7.62 33.03
CA GLN A 62 5.31 8.33 34.26
C GLN A 62 4.02 9.17 34.07
N ILE A 63 3.92 9.88 32.95
CA ILE A 63 2.74 10.70 32.60
C ILE A 63 1.51 9.80 32.41
N ARG A 64 1.66 8.68 31.68
CA ARG A 64 0.59 7.68 31.46
C ARG A 64 0.10 7.09 32.79
N THR A 65 1.00 6.70 33.69
CA THR A 65 0.64 6.16 35.01
C THR A 65 -0.13 7.19 35.84
N SER A 66 0.37 8.43 35.94
CA SER A 66 -0.28 9.52 36.67
C SER A 66 -1.67 9.88 36.11
N ALA A 67 -1.80 9.93 34.78
CA ALA A 67 -3.08 10.13 34.11
C ALA A 67 -4.08 9.01 34.43
N VAL A 68 -3.64 7.76 34.39
CA VAL A 68 -4.47 6.57 34.69
C VAL A 68 -4.90 6.53 36.16
N GLU A 69 -4.02 6.86 37.11
CA GLU A 69 -4.39 7.00 38.51
C GLU A 69 -5.46 8.08 38.71
N THR A 70 -5.25 9.25 38.12
CA THR A 70 -6.18 10.39 38.20
C THR A 70 -7.53 10.03 37.57
N TYR A 71 -7.52 9.35 36.42
CA TYR A 71 -8.72 8.84 35.77
C TYR A 71 -9.49 7.85 36.65
N ARG A 72 -8.80 6.91 37.31
CA ARG A 72 -9.41 5.93 38.23
C ARG A 72 -10.03 6.60 39.45
N ARG A 73 -9.34 7.57 40.07
CA ARG A 73 -9.87 8.38 41.17
C ARG A 73 -11.15 9.13 40.76
N ALA A 74 -11.18 9.69 39.56
CA ALA A 74 -12.32 10.45 39.03
C ALA A 74 -13.44 9.59 38.39
N SER A 75 -13.26 8.26 38.25
CA SER A 75 -14.24 7.39 37.59
C SER A 75 -14.21 5.95 38.14
N PRO A 76 -14.58 5.74 39.41
CA PRO A 76 -14.50 4.44 40.09
C PRO A 76 -15.45 3.36 39.55
N ALA A 77 -16.31 3.67 38.57
CA ALA A 77 -17.17 2.67 37.90
C ALA A 77 -16.52 2.01 36.67
N ALA A 78 -15.34 2.46 36.23
CA ALA A 78 -14.75 2.06 34.94
C ALA A 78 -13.96 0.72 34.94
N TYR A 79 -14.00 -0.05 36.03
CA TYR A 79 -13.18 -1.27 36.22
C TYR A 79 -13.45 -2.42 35.22
N SER A 80 -14.56 -2.39 34.46
CA SER A 80 -14.92 -3.44 33.51
C SER A 80 -14.21 -3.37 32.15
N ARG A 81 -13.47 -2.30 31.86
CA ARG A 81 -12.84 -2.09 30.53
C ARG A 81 -11.39 -2.58 30.50
N ALA A 82 -11.00 -3.22 29.39
CA ALA A 82 -9.65 -3.75 29.17
C ALA A 82 -8.55 -2.69 29.43
N PRO A 83 -7.40 -3.05 30.02
CA PRO A 83 -6.40 -2.08 30.53
C PRO A 83 -5.96 -1.02 29.51
N HIS A 84 -5.66 -1.42 28.26
CA HIS A 84 -5.26 -0.50 27.19
C HIS A 84 -6.35 0.55 26.88
N GLY A 85 -7.63 0.18 26.95
CA GLY A 85 -8.74 1.12 26.75
C GLY A 85 -8.89 2.14 27.88
N GLN A 86 -8.40 1.82 29.10
CA GLN A 86 -8.34 2.80 30.19
C GLN A 86 -7.22 3.82 29.96
N VAL A 87 -6.05 3.39 29.47
CA VAL A 87 -4.91 4.27 29.17
C VAL A 87 -5.31 5.34 28.15
N VAL A 88 -5.95 4.94 27.05
CA VAL A 88 -6.41 5.89 26.02
C VAL A 88 -7.32 6.96 26.62
N LEU A 89 -8.37 6.56 27.35
CA LEU A 89 -9.32 7.51 27.95
C LEU A 89 -8.68 8.40 29.03
N ALA A 90 -7.71 7.89 29.77
CA ALA A 90 -6.97 8.64 30.77
C ALA A 90 -6.09 9.73 30.14
N VAL A 91 -5.32 9.38 29.10
CA VAL A 91 -4.48 10.34 28.38
C VAL A 91 -5.33 11.33 27.57
N THR A 92 -6.44 10.90 26.96
CA THR A 92 -7.44 11.81 26.35
C THR A 92 -7.92 12.85 27.35
N ARG A 93 -8.33 12.45 28.57
CA ARG A 93 -8.76 13.41 29.60
C ARG A 93 -7.63 14.36 29.98
N LEU A 94 -6.40 13.88 30.17
CA LEU A 94 -5.24 14.74 30.43
C LEU A 94 -5.07 15.78 29.31
N VAL A 95 -5.06 15.36 28.05
CA VAL A 95 -4.94 16.27 26.88
C VAL A 95 -6.09 17.28 26.83
N SER A 96 -7.33 16.89 27.16
CA SER A 96 -8.45 17.84 27.23
C SER A 96 -8.26 18.91 28.30
N THR A 97 -7.62 18.58 29.45
CA THR A 97 -7.32 19.56 30.51
C THR A 97 -6.10 20.44 30.21
N LEU A 98 -5.29 20.09 29.19
CA LEU A 98 -4.11 20.85 28.78
C LEU A 98 -4.40 21.84 27.64
N GLY A 99 -5.56 21.75 26.98
CA GLY A 99 -5.95 22.66 25.91
C GLY A 99 -6.66 23.92 26.42
N SER A 100 -6.24 25.09 25.94
CA SER A 100 -6.98 26.34 26.14
C SER A 100 -8.32 26.31 25.40
N PRO A 101 -9.41 26.88 25.96
CA PRO A 101 -10.72 26.92 25.31
C PRO A 101 -10.75 27.76 24.02
N ASP A 102 -9.86 28.74 23.87
CA ASP A 102 -9.90 29.75 22.80
C ASP A 102 -9.09 29.38 21.54
N GLY A 103 -8.60 28.14 21.41
CA GLY A 103 -8.07 27.60 20.16
C GLY A 103 -6.66 28.05 19.72
N GLU A 104 -6.17 29.19 20.19
CA GLU A 104 -4.79 29.66 19.93
C GLU A 104 -3.76 28.94 20.81
N GLN A 105 -3.21 27.82 20.32
CA GLN A 105 -2.06 27.15 20.94
C GLN A 105 -0.75 27.70 20.37
N THR A 106 -0.12 28.63 21.10
CA THR A 106 1.17 29.25 20.71
C THR A 106 2.36 28.29 20.82
N GLU A 107 2.28 27.26 21.66
CA GLU A 107 3.32 26.22 21.81
C GLU A 107 2.79 24.82 21.47
N LEU A 108 3.60 24.02 20.76
CA LEU A 108 3.32 22.60 20.44
C LEU A 108 3.09 21.72 21.68
N VAL A 109 3.75 22.03 22.80
CA VAL A 109 3.68 21.24 24.04
C VAL A 109 3.25 22.17 25.17
N PRO A 110 2.01 22.07 25.68
CA PRO A 110 1.51 22.97 26.73
C PRO A 110 2.45 23.06 27.94
N LEU A 111 2.71 24.28 28.42
CA LEU A 111 3.53 24.52 29.62
C LEU A 111 2.99 23.75 30.83
N SER A 112 1.67 23.69 30.96
CA SER A 112 0.89 22.96 31.98
C SER A 112 1.17 21.46 32.07
N LEU A 113 1.79 20.84 31.06
CA LEU A 113 2.22 19.43 31.11
C LEU A 113 3.39 19.22 32.10
N ASN A 114 4.13 20.26 32.48
CA ASN A 114 5.28 20.21 33.40
C ASN A 114 6.36 19.17 33.02
N ALA A 115 6.46 18.81 31.74
CA ALA A 115 7.47 17.88 31.25
C ALA A 115 8.90 18.46 31.36
N PRO A 116 9.90 17.67 31.80
CA PRO A 116 11.32 18.06 31.77
C PRO A 116 11.77 18.46 30.37
N VAL A 117 12.76 19.37 30.27
CA VAL A 117 13.23 19.91 28.97
C VAL A 117 13.56 18.81 27.94
N PRO A 118 14.31 17.74 28.24
CA PRO A 118 14.60 16.69 27.26
C PRO A 118 13.34 15.98 26.74
N LEU A 119 12.35 15.74 27.61
CA LEU A 119 11.07 15.14 27.24
C LEU A 119 10.21 16.13 26.45
N ARG A 120 10.22 17.42 26.80
CA ARG A 120 9.51 18.48 26.07
C ARG A 120 10.03 18.59 24.64
N ASP A 121 11.34 18.54 24.42
CA ASP A 121 11.91 18.62 23.08
C ASP A 121 11.69 17.32 22.27
N LEU A 122 11.68 16.16 22.94
CA LEU A 122 11.27 14.89 22.32
C LEU A 122 9.77 14.91 21.91
N LEU A 123 8.89 15.45 22.76
CA LEU A 123 7.47 15.64 22.46
C LEU A 123 7.26 16.62 21.30
N LYS A 124 8.02 17.73 21.23
CA LYS A 124 7.99 18.63 20.07
C LYS A 124 8.34 17.88 18.77
N LYS A 125 9.42 17.09 18.77
CA LYS A 125 9.81 16.26 17.61
C LYS A 125 8.70 15.29 17.20
N GLY A 126 8.11 14.58 18.16
CA GLY A 126 7.03 13.62 17.90
C GLY A 126 5.69 14.25 17.47
N ILE A 127 5.45 15.51 17.82
CA ILE A 127 4.31 16.27 17.30
C ILE A 127 4.60 16.74 15.87
N SER A 128 5.80 17.29 15.63
CA SER A 128 6.23 17.73 14.31
C SER A 128 6.26 16.59 13.27
N SER A 129 6.51 15.34 13.67
CA SER A 129 6.44 14.19 12.75
C SER A 129 5.03 13.89 12.20
N TYR A 130 3.97 14.47 12.80
CA TYR A 130 2.60 14.37 12.27
C TYR A 130 2.18 15.56 11.39
N LEU A 131 3.00 16.62 11.30
CA LEU A 131 2.67 17.82 10.53
C LEU A 131 3.07 17.63 9.06
N LEU A 132 2.10 17.73 8.15
CA LEU A 132 2.34 17.60 6.72
C LEU A 132 2.88 18.90 6.11
N PRO A 133 3.68 18.84 5.02
CA PRO A 133 4.12 20.03 4.30
C PRO A 133 2.97 20.98 3.95
N GLY A 134 3.15 22.26 4.26
CA GLY A 134 2.13 23.30 4.06
C GLY A 134 1.25 23.61 5.26
N GLN A 135 1.20 22.77 6.30
CA GLN A 135 0.40 22.99 7.52
C GLN A 135 1.09 23.91 8.56
N LYS A 136 1.80 24.94 8.08
CA LYS A 136 2.86 25.64 8.85
C LYS A 136 2.37 26.41 10.10
N SER A 137 3.13 26.24 11.19
CA SER A 137 3.59 27.37 12.02
C SER A 137 4.95 27.13 12.71
N PHE A 138 5.64 26.01 12.46
CA PHE A 138 6.89 25.65 13.12
C PHE A 138 7.97 25.27 12.10
N GLU A 139 9.23 25.58 12.43
CA GLU A 139 10.39 25.12 11.67
C GLU A 139 10.50 23.60 11.74
N PHE A 140 10.88 22.96 10.63
CA PHE A 140 11.22 21.55 10.63
C PHE A 140 12.45 21.35 11.52
N VAL A 141 12.26 20.82 12.72
CA VAL A 141 13.36 20.32 13.54
C VAL A 141 13.96 19.15 12.78
N ASP A 142 15.18 19.32 12.30
CA ASP A 142 15.92 18.29 11.58
C ASP A 142 16.00 17.04 12.47
N VAL A 143 15.26 16.00 12.10
CA VAL A 143 15.26 14.72 12.80
C VAL A 143 16.54 14.03 12.37
N SER A 144 17.61 14.30 13.13
CA SER A 144 18.95 13.74 12.98
C SER A 144 18.90 12.33 12.41
N ALA A 145 19.16 12.23 11.10
CA ALA A 145 18.95 10.98 10.38
C ALA A 145 19.83 9.88 10.97
N SER A 146 19.29 8.67 11.06
CA SER A 146 20.12 7.49 11.31
C SER A 146 21.25 7.44 10.28
N PRO A 147 22.48 7.05 10.67
CA PRO A 147 23.54 6.77 9.70
C PRO A 147 23.02 5.77 8.67
N ALA A 148 23.42 5.97 7.40
CA ALA A 148 22.91 5.17 6.30
C ALA A 148 23.61 3.80 6.29
N THR A 149 22.83 2.73 6.11
CA THR A 149 23.33 1.34 6.17
C THR A 149 24.49 1.10 5.21
N PHE A 150 24.47 1.74 4.03
CA PHE A 150 25.51 1.65 3.02
C PHE A 150 26.30 2.96 2.84
N GLU A 151 26.44 3.78 3.89
CA GLU A 151 27.17 5.06 3.87
C GLU A 151 28.65 4.95 3.42
N LYS A 152 29.25 3.77 3.51
CA LYS A 152 30.62 3.50 2.99
C LYS A 152 30.67 3.22 1.48
N LEU A 153 29.55 2.88 0.85
CA LEU A 153 29.46 2.50 -0.56
C LEU A 153 29.08 3.68 -1.47
N VAL A 154 28.36 4.67 -0.93
CA VAL A 154 27.84 5.83 -1.69
C VAL A 154 28.39 7.16 -1.16
N SER A 155 28.52 8.15 -2.05
CA SER A 155 28.97 9.50 -1.66
C SER A 155 27.96 10.23 -0.76
N PRO A 156 28.40 11.19 0.09
CA PRO A 156 27.51 12.05 0.86
C PRO A 156 26.48 12.79 -0.01
N GLU A 157 26.86 13.14 -1.24
CA GLU A 157 26.03 13.77 -2.26
C GLU A 157 24.91 12.84 -2.73
N ILE A 158 25.22 11.57 -3.01
CA ILE A 158 24.22 10.52 -3.30
C ILE A 158 23.26 10.36 -2.11
N LEU A 159 23.77 10.26 -0.88
CA LEU A 159 22.93 10.12 0.32
C LEU A 159 21.99 11.32 0.53
N LYS A 160 22.47 12.53 0.24
CA LYS A 160 21.66 13.75 0.27
C LYS A 160 20.56 13.69 -0.79
N ALA A 161 20.91 13.39 -2.05
CA ALA A 161 19.95 13.26 -3.15
C ALA A 161 18.90 12.15 -2.90
N CYS A 162 19.30 11.01 -2.30
CA CYS A 162 18.39 9.96 -1.85
C CYS A 162 17.36 10.48 -0.84
N ARG A 163 17.82 11.24 0.17
CA ARG A 163 16.94 11.85 1.20
C ARG A 163 15.98 12.87 0.60
N GLU A 164 16.47 13.76 -0.26
CA GLU A 164 15.65 14.78 -0.91
C GLU A 164 14.57 14.16 -1.80
N LYS A 165 14.92 13.18 -2.65
CA LYS A 165 13.96 12.42 -3.46
C LYS A 165 12.98 11.59 -2.63
N HIS A 166 13.38 11.07 -1.47
CA HIS A 166 12.47 10.36 -0.56
C HIS A 166 11.44 11.31 0.05
N VAL A 167 11.86 12.48 0.53
CA VAL A 167 10.97 13.51 1.09
C VAL A 167 10.01 14.07 0.03
N ALA A 168 10.45 14.15 -1.24
CA ALA A 168 9.59 14.49 -2.38
C ALA A 168 8.63 13.35 -2.82
N ALA A 169 8.68 12.18 -2.17
CA ALA A 169 7.96 10.95 -2.54
C ALA A 169 8.31 10.37 -3.94
N GLU A 170 9.45 10.75 -4.51
CA GLU A 170 9.92 10.30 -5.83
C GLU A 170 10.82 9.06 -5.76
N GLY A 171 11.58 8.91 -4.67
CA GLY A 171 12.70 7.96 -4.56
C GLY A 171 12.56 6.86 -3.50
N PHE A 172 11.34 6.47 -3.11
CA PHE A 172 11.09 5.56 -1.97
C PHE A 172 11.99 4.32 -1.91
N MET A 173 11.97 3.48 -2.95
CA MET A 173 12.75 2.23 -2.99
C MET A 173 14.25 2.48 -2.86
N VAL A 174 14.78 3.48 -3.56
CA VAL A 174 16.21 3.80 -3.56
C VAL A 174 16.68 4.22 -2.17
N TYR A 175 15.89 5.04 -1.46
CA TYR A 175 16.17 5.42 -0.09
C TYR A 175 16.13 4.23 0.88
N CYS A 176 15.12 3.35 0.77
CA CYS A 176 15.03 2.16 1.62
C CYS A 176 16.25 1.22 1.43
N VAL A 177 16.70 1.03 0.18
CA VAL A 177 17.91 0.25 -0.11
C VAL A 177 19.16 0.92 0.46
N VAL A 178 19.45 2.17 0.08
CA VAL A 178 20.73 2.83 0.39
C VAL A 178 20.83 3.21 1.89
N CYS A 179 19.76 3.73 2.47
CA CYS A 179 19.76 4.23 3.84
C CYS A 179 19.39 3.15 4.87
N ALA A 180 18.39 2.31 4.60
CA ALA A 180 17.94 1.30 5.57
C ALA A 180 18.49 -0.13 5.32
N GLY A 181 19.03 -0.43 4.13
CA GLY A 181 19.41 -1.78 3.76
C GLY A 181 18.25 -2.78 3.86
N VAL A 182 17.03 -2.30 3.60
CA VAL A 182 15.76 -3.05 3.72
C VAL A 182 14.91 -2.76 2.49
N THR A 183 14.25 -3.80 1.97
CA THR A 183 13.12 -3.64 1.04
C THR A 183 11.99 -4.54 1.51
N GLU A 184 10.76 -4.05 1.51
CA GLU A 184 9.62 -4.79 2.05
C GLU A 184 8.36 -4.67 1.20
N CYS A 185 7.52 -5.69 1.29
CA CYS A 185 6.17 -5.72 0.73
C CYS A 185 5.29 -6.55 1.66
N SER A 186 4.59 -5.88 2.57
CA SER A 186 3.79 -6.50 3.65
C SER A 186 2.38 -6.92 3.22
N ASN A 187 2.03 -6.75 1.95
CA ASN A 187 0.74 -7.15 1.40
C ASN A 187 0.83 -7.59 -0.07
N SER A 188 0.11 -8.64 -0.41
CA SER A 188 -0.15 -9.04 -1.79
C SER A 188 -1.65 -9.35 -1.97
N LEU A 189 -2.13 -9.27 -3.22
CA LEU A 189 -3.41 -9.85 -3.63
C LEU A 189 -3.06 -10.98 -4.58
N GLU A 190 -2.80 -12.13 -3.98
CA GLU A 190 -2.37 -13.39 -4.57
C GLU A 190 -3.32 -14.48 -4.06
N ASP A 191 -3.45 -15.57 -4.81
CA ASP A 191 -4.14 -16.77 -4.35
C ASP A 191 -3.07 -17.79 -3.95
N GLU A 192 -3.19 -18.38 -2.77
CA GLU A 192 -2.25 -19.40 -2.29
C GLU A 192 -2.48 -20.76 -2.98
N GLU A 193 -3.66 -20.96 -3.57
CA GLU A 193 -4.01 -22.19 -4.31
C GLU A 193 -3.67 -22.11 -5.82
N ASP A 194 -3.28 -20.94 -6.34
CA ASP A 194 -2.91 -20.78 -7.76
C ASP A 194 -1.42 -21.07 -8.00
N GLU A 195 -1.12 -22.30 -8.39
CA GLU A 195 0.23 -22.73 -8.77
C GLU A 195 0.71 -22.16 -10.12
N GLU A 196 -0.15 -21.52 -10.93
CA GLU A 196 0.27 -20.98 -12.23
C GLU A 196 1.04 -19.66 -12.10
N LEU A 197 0.67 -18.81 -11.14
CA LEU A 197 1.28 -17.49 -10.97
C LEU A 197 2.31 -17.51 -9.85
N LEU A 198 3.58 -17.32 -10.21
CA LEU A 198 4.64 -17.10 -9.22
C LEU A 198 4.32 -15.84 -8.38
N PRO A 199 4.51 -15.88 -7.04
CA PRO A 199 4.32 -14.72 -6.19
C PRO A 199 5.16 -13.53 -6.64
N GLN A 200 4.61 -12.32 -6.56
CA GLN A 200 5.24 -11.04 -6.95
C GLN A 200 6.61 -10.85 -6.28
N ALA A 201 6.74 -11.36 -5.04
CA ALA A 201 7.98 -11.40 -4.30
C ALA A 201 9.11 -12.09 -5.09
N LEU A 202 8.82 -13.23 -5.72
CA LEU A 202 9.76 -14.01 -6.50
C LEU A 202 9.88 -13.48 -7.93
N VAL A 203 8.76 -13.11 -8.58
CA VAL A 203 8.73 -12.53 -9.93
C VAL A 203 9.63 -11.30 -10.04
N TYR A 204 9.58 -10.38 -9.06
CA TYR A 204 10.38 -9.16 -9.09
C TYR A 204 11.73 -9.27 -8.37
N ARG A 205 12.10 -10.43 -7.80
CA ARG A 205 13.42 -10.60 -7.14
C ARG A 205 14.59 -10.32 -8.08
N PRO A 206 14.65 -10.85 -9.33
CA PRO A 206 15.74 -10.52 -10.26
C PRO A 206 15.82 -9.03 -10.63
N CYS A 207 14.66 -8.35 -10.78
CA CYS A 207 14.59 -6.91 -10.97
C CYS A 207 15.19 -6.15 -9.78
N ARG A 208 14.77 -6.47 -8.54
CA ARG A 208 15.31 -5.87 -7.32
C ARG A 208 16.82 -6.07 -7.21
N GLN A 209 17.32 -7.28 -7.45
CA GLN A 209 18.76 -7.56 -7.41
C GLN A 209 19.57 -6.69 -8.40
N ARG A 210 19.03 -6.42 -9.59
CA ARG A 210 19.65 -5.52 -10.59
C ARG A 210 19.60 -4.05 -10.18
N ILE A 211 18.50 -3.61 -9.55
CA ILE A 211 18.38 -2.27 -8.94
C ILE A 211 19.42 -2.12 -7.81
N TYR A 212 19.58 -3.14 -6.95
CA TYR A 212 20.62 -3.13 -5.92
C TYR A 212 22.02 -3.14 -6.55
N GLY A 213 22.22 -3.83 -7.67
CA GLY A 213 23.48 -3.83 -8.43
C GLY A 213 23.86 -2.44 -8.93
N LEU A 214 22.89 -1.71 -9.49
CA LEU A 214 23.07 -0.29 -9.85
C LEU A 214 23.44 0.58 -8.64
N LEU A 215 22.78 0.36 -7.50
CA LEU A 215 22.91 1.21 -6.33
C LEU A 215 24.14 0.94 -5.46
N LEU A 216 24.71 -0.28 -5.50
CA LEU A 216 25.73 -0.74 -4.54
C LEU A 216 26.95 -1.41 -5.19
N LEU A 217 26.90 -1.81 -6.46
CA LEU A 217 28.04 -2.41 -7.19
C LEU A 217 28.56 -1.48 -8.29
N HIS A 218 28.66 -0.19 -7.99
CA HIS A 218 29.01 0.86 -8.95
C HIS A 218 30.51 1.25 -8.90
N GLY A 219 31.07 1.62 -10.06
CA GLY A 219 32.48 2.02 -10.16
C GLY A 219 33.49 0.87 -10.17
N PRO A 220 34.80 1.18 -10.30
CA PRO A 220 35.86 0.19 -10.49
C PRO A 220 36.17 -0.65 -9.25
N ASP A 221 35.99 -0.09 -8.05
CA ASP A 221 36.32 -0.73 -6.77
C ASP A 221 35.22 -1.67 -6.24
N ALA A 222 34.13 -1.87 -6.98
CA ALA A 222 33.00 -2.72 -6.58
C ALA A 222 33.33 -4.22 -6.39
N ASN A 223 34.59 -4.63 -6.57
CA ASN A 223 35.09 -5.98 -6.27
C ASN A 223 35.96 -6.04 -4.99
N SER A 224 36.25 -4.91 -4.32
CA SER A 224 37.14 -4.84 -3.14
C SER A 224 36.41 -4.59 -1.82
N LEU A 225 35.13 -4.17 -1.85
CA LEU A 225 34.31 -3.98 -0.66
C LEU A 225 33.44 -5.21 -0.31
N GLU A 226 32.98 -5.24 0.94
CA GLU A 226 32.08 -6.26 1.48
C GLU A 226 30.88 -6.52 0.55
N ASN A 227 30.62 -7.78 0.22
CA ASN A 227 29.50 -8.17 -0.65
C ASN A 227 28.17 -7.72 -0.01
N PRO A 228 27.48 -6.69 -0.53
CA PRO A 228 26.34 -6.10 0.17
C PRO A 228 25.16 -7.09 0.19
N ALA A 229 24.34 -7.03 1.23
CA ALA A 229 23.13 -7.85 1.31
C ALA A 229 21.96 -7.02 1.84
N ILE A 230 20.85 -7.03 1.11
CA ILE A 230 19.63 -6.31 1.43
C ILE A 230 18.72 -7.25 2.22
N ARG A 231 18.13 -6.76 3.29
CA ARG A 231 17.12 -7.47 4.08
C ARG A 231 15.76 -7.36 3.41
N GLU A 232 15.25 -8.46 2.88
CA GLU A 232 13.93 -8.50 2.24
C GLU A 232 12.84 -9.06 3.16
N TRP A 233 11.77 -8.29 3.37
CA TRP A 233 10.55 -8.70 4.05
C TRP A 233 9.38 -8.76 3.07
N PHE A 234 9.26 -9.86 2.34
CA PHE A 234 8.23 -10.07 1.33
C PHE A 234 7.33 -11.25 1.69
N VAL A 235 6.03 -11.01 1.84
CA VAL A 235 5.05 -12.09 2.01
C VAL A 235 4.90 -12.87 0.70
N TYR A 236 4.90 -14.21 0.81
CA TYR A 236 4.52 -15.17 -0.24
C TYR A 236 4.33 -16.57 0.39
N PRO A 237 3.64 -17.52 -0.28
CA PRO A 237 3.45 -18.88 0.23
C PRO A 237 4.77 -19.55 0.62
N GLY A 238 4.84 -20.02 1.86
CA GLY A 238 6.05 -20.64 2.43
C GLY A 238 7.05 -19.67 3.11
N ASN A 239 6.88 -18.34 3.03
CA ASN A 239 7.69 -17.40 3.82
C ASN A 239 6.94 -16.95 5.10
N PRO A 240 7.35 -17.41 6.30
CA PRO A 240 6.67 -17.07 7.54
C PRO A 240 7.04 -15.68 8.10
N LEU A 241 7.95 -14.93 7.47
CA LEU A 241 8.43 -13.61 7.94
C LEU A 241 8.97 -13.62 9.39
N ASN A 242 9.62 -14.72 9.80
CA ASN A 242 10.31 -14.78 11.09
C ASN A 242 11.66 -14.03 11.08
N GLU A 243 12.36 -14.07 9.93
CA GLU A 243 13.65 -13.43 9.67
C GLU A 243 13.63 -12.87 8.24
N PRO A 244 14.39 -11.81 7.92
CA PRO A 244 14.47 -11.27 6.57
C PRO A 244 15.29 -12.19 5.66
N GLU A 245 14.90 -12.29 4.39
CA GLU A 245 15.74 -12.93 3.39
C GLU A 245 16.91 -12.02 3.01
N MET A 246 18.15 -12.55 3.03
CA MET A 246 19.35 -11.79 2.66
C MET A 246 19.58 -11.88 1.15
N ILE A 247 19.17 -10.84 0.42
CA ILE A 247 19.24 -10.78 -1.05
C ILE A 247 20.45 -9.96 -1.49
N HIS A 248 21.29 -10.57 -2.32
CA HIS A 248 22.52 -9.95 -2.80
C HIS A 248 22.31 -9.19 -4.13
N PRO A 249 22.94 -8.03 -4.32
CA PRO A 249 22.99 -7.32 -5.59
C PRO A 249 23.52 -8.18 -6.74
N VAL A 250 23.00 -7.96 -7.94
CA VAL A 250 23.47 -8.60 -9.18
C VAL A 250 23.93 -7.49 -10.14
N PRO A 251 25.20 -7.52 -10.63
CA PRO A 251 25.66 -6.56 -11.62
C PRO A 251 24.77 -6.56 -12.86
N ILE A 252 24.39 -5.37 -13.33
CA ILE A 252 23.78 -5.24 -14.65
C ILE A 252 24.84 -5.27 -15.75
N ASN A 253 24.49 -5.83 -16.90
CA ASN A 253 25.34 -5.81 -18.08
C ASN A 253 25.10 -4.49 -18.84
N ILE A 254 26.09 -3.59 -18.82
CA ILE A 254 26.16 -2.42 -19.70
C ILE A 254 27.48 -2.49 -20.46
N SER A 255 27.41 -2.32 -21.78
CA SER A 255 28.54 -2.45 -22.71
C SER A 255 29.66 -1.40 -22.50
N CYS A 256 29.40 -0.32 -21.78
CA CYS A 256 30.40 0.70 -21.41
C CYS A 256 31.03 0.49 -20.01
N GLY A 257 30.83 -0.68 -19.38
CA GLY A 257 31.33 -0.98 -18.03
C GLY A 257 30.32 -0.70 -16.91
N ARG A 258 30.79 -0.66 -15.65
CA ARG A 258 29.96 -0.35 -14.47
C ARG A 258 29.98 1.18 -14.22
N PRO A 259 28.94 1.95 -14.61
CA PRO A 259 28.93 3.39 -14.34
C PRO A 259 28.89 3.67 -12.84
N SER A 260 29.46 4.80 -12.41
CA SER A 260 29.23 5.30 -11.04
C SER A 260 27.86 5.96 -10.93
N LEU A 261 27.29 5.96 -9.72
CA LEU A 261 26.06 6.71 -9.46
C LEU A 261 26.25 8.21 -9.67
N ASP A 262 27.42 8.78 -9.36
CA ASP A 262 27.68 10.21 -9.58
C ASP A 262 27.61 10.58 -11.08
N VAL A 263 28.07 9.69 -11.97
CA VAL A 263 27.88 9.85 -13.43
C VAL A 263 26.40 9.74 -13.80
N LEU A 264 25.72 8.69 -13.33
CA LEU A 264 24.30 8.49 -13.64
C LEU A 264 23.41 9.63 -13.11
N TRP A 265 23.68 10.21 -11.95
CA TRP A 265 22.75 11.12 -11.27
C TRP A 265 23.10 12.60 -11.43
N PHE A 266 24.38 12.96 -11.49
CA PHE A 266 24.81 14.36 -11.46
C PHE A 266 25.45 14.85 -12.77
N SER A 267 25.87 13.94 -13.67
CA SER A 267 26.40 14.34 -14.98
C SER A 267 25.28 14.68 -15.97
N SER A 268 25.65 15.37 -17.06
CA SER A 268 24.73 15.85 -18.11
C SER A 268 25.34 15.63 -19.49
N GLY A 269 24.49 15.54 -20.52
CA GLY A 269 24.89 15.36 -21.92
C GLY A 269 24.20 14.16 -22.58
N PRO A 270 24.21 14.06 -23.92
CA PRO A 270 23.48 13.04 -24.66
C PRO A 270 23.98 11.62 -24.38
N GLU A 271 25.29 11.44 -24.20
CA GLU A 271 25.89 10.15 -23.83
C GLU A 271 25.42 9.70 -22.45
N VAL A 272 25.31 10.62 -21.48
CA VAL A 272 24.78 10.33 -20.14
C VAL A 272 23.29 9.97 -20.23
N SER A 273 22.49 10.67 -21.03
CA SER A 273 21.08 10.30 -21.25
C SER A 273 20.91 8.91 -21.87
N ALA A 274 21.72 8.57 -22.87
CA ALA A 274 21.73 7.23 -23.47
C ALA A 274 22.18 6.15 -22.46
N LEU A 275 23.16 6.46 -21.61
CA LEU A 275 23.62 5.59 -20.53
C LEU A 275 22.54 5.37 -19.46
N ARG A 276 21.82 6.43 -19.04
CA ARG A 276 20.67 6.33 -18.11
C ARG A 276 19.59 5.41 -18.68
N LEU A 277 19.21 5.61 -19.94
CA LEU A 277 18.21 4.79 -20.63
C LEU A 277 18.66 3.33 -20.71
N THR A 278 19.91 3.09 -21.13
CA THR A 278 20.50 1.74 -21.20
C THR A 278 20.49 1.06 -19.83
N ALA A 279 20.90 1.78 -18.77
CA ALA A 279 20.90 1.26 -17.41
C ALA A 279 19.48 0.86 -16.93
N PHE A 280 18.47 1.69 -17.21
CA PHE A 280 17.07 1.38 -16.92
C PHE A 280 16.58 0.15 -17.67
N LEU A 281 16.83 0.07 -18.99
CA LEU A 281 16.41 -1.07 -19.81
C LEU A 281 17.13 -2.37 -19.41
N SER A 282 18.41 -2.30 -19.00
CA SER A 282 19.18 -3.44 -18.49
C SER A 282 18.60 -4.04 -17.19
N VAL A 283 17.89 -3.26 -16.36
CA VAL A 283 17.18 -3.82 -15.18
C VAL A 283 16.08 -4.79 -15.60
N PHE A 284 15.40 -4.52 -16.72
CA PHE A 284 14.30 -5.37 -17.23
C PHE A 284 14.76 -6.38 -18.30
N ASP A 285 16.05 -6.41 -18.66
CA ASP A 285 16.59 -7.18 -19.79
C ASP A 285 15.92 -6.83 -21.13
N CYS A 286 15.74 -5.53 -21.37
CA CYS A 286 14.96 -4.95 -22.47
C CYS A 286 15.75 -3.86 -23.25
N VAL A 287 17.08 -3.96 -23.32
CA VAL A 287 17.97 -2.94 -23.94
C VAL A 287 17.62 -2.69 -25.41
N GLU A 288 17.11 -3.71 -26.09
CA GLU A 288 16.61 -3.66 -27.45
C GLU A 288 15.49 -2.60 -27.66
N PHE A 289 14.75 -2.21 -26.62
CA PHE A 289 13.70 -1.18 -26.72
C PHE A 289 14.22 0.26 -26.73
N SER A 290 15.55 0.46 -26.65
CA SER A 290 16.17 1.79 -26.75
C SER A 290 15.85 2.49 -28.07
N GLU A 291 15.61 1.75 -29.16
CA GLU A 291 15.18 2.30 -30.44
C GLU A 291 13.79 2.95 -30.39
N LEU A 292 12.91 2.51 -29.49
CA LEU A 292 11.54 3.02 -29.35
C LEU A 292 11.48 4.33 -28.55
N PHE A 293 12.55 4.69 -27.83
CA PHE A 293 12.60 5.91 -27.02
C PHE A 293 12.48 7.15 -27.90
N GLY A 294 11.50 8.01 -27.58
CA GLY A 294 11.12 9.16 -28.41
C GLY A 294 10.28 8.83 -29.66
N GLN A 295 10.08 7.55 -30.00
CA GLN A 295 9.13 7.12 -31.05
C GLN A 295 7.74 6.82 -30.49
N ILE A 296 7.67 6.29 -29.27
CA ILE A 296 6.44 6.06 -28.50
C ILE A 296 6.43 6.91 -27.23
N GLU A 297 5.28 7.03 -26.57
CA GLU A 297 5.15 7.73 -25.30
C GLU A 297 5.93 6.99 -24.18
N ASP A 298 6.56 7.74 -23.27
CA ASP A 298 7.34 7.19 -22.15
C ASP A 298 6.53 6.23 -21.26
N SER A 299 5.22 6.48 -21.11
CA SER A 299 4.29 5.60 -20.38
C SER A 299 4.14 4.23 -21.05
N LEU A 300 4.08 4.19 -22.38
CA LEU A 300 4.03 2.96 -23.18
C LEU A 300 5.37 2.24 -23.21
N LEU A 301 6.50 2.96 -23.26
CA LEU A 301 7.82 2.34 -23.14
C LEU A 301 8.01 1.69 -21.76
N GLY A 302 7.62 2.40 -20.69
CA GLY A 302 7.62 1.86 -19.32
C GLY A 302 6.71 0.63 -19.18
N ALA A 303 5.48 0.70 -19.71
CA ALA A 303 4.56 -0.43 -19.74
C ALA A 303 5.14 -1.63 -20.52
N LEU A 304 5.68 -1.42 -21.73
CA LEU A 304 6.29 -2.48 -22.55
C LEU A 304 7.44 -3.17 -21.82
N CYS A 305 8.34 -2.42 -21.17
CA CYS A 305 9.43 -2.98 -20.36
C CYS A 305 8.88 -3.87 -19.24
N LEU A 306 7.86 -3.40 -18.52
CA LEU A 306 7.27 -4.14 -17.41
C LEU A 306 6.53 -5.40 -17.86
N ILE A 307 5.72 -5.32 -18.92
CA ILE A 307 4.98 -6.45 -19.48
C ILE A 307 5.95 -7.49 -20.01
N THR A 308 6.97 -7.07 -20.78
CA THR A 308 7.99 -7.98 -21.31
C THR A 308 8.74 -8.69 -20.18
N TYR A 309 9.15 -7.96 -19.14
CA TYR A 309 9.78 -8.57 -17.96
C TYR A 309 8.87 -9.63 -17.31
N VAL A 310 7.60 -9.29 -17.06
CA VAL A 310 6.62 -10.21 -16.45
C VAL A 310 6.41 -11.47 -17.31
N VAL A 311 6.34 -11.33 -18.64
CA VAL A 311 6.23 -12.45 -19.59
C VAL A 311 7.47 -13.36 -19.58
N LEU A 312 8.65 -12.80 -19.41
CA LEU A 312 9.90 -13.56 -19.31
C LEU A 312 10.04 -14.29 -17.96
N GLN A 313 9.53 -13.71 -16.87
CA GLN A 313 9.55 -14.37 -15.55
C GLN A 313 8.45 -15.42 -15.39
N VAL A 314 7.23 -15.17 -15.87
CA VAL A 314 6.06 -16.02 -15.65
C VAL A 314 5.76 -16.86 -16.89
N GLN A 315 6.22 -18.11 -16.87
CA GLN A 315 6.14 -19.06 -18.00
C GLN A 315 4.71 -19.50 -18.35
N THR A 316 3.76 -19.38 -17.42
CA THR A 316 2.36 -19.76 -17.57
C THR A 316 1.51 -18.70 -18.27
N LEU A 317 2.02 -17.48 -18.46
CA LEU A 317 1.31 -16.42 -19.18
C LEU A 317 1.08 -16.82 -20.64
N SER A 318 -0.14 -16.59 -21.10
CA SER A 318 -0.62 -16.89 -22.44
C SER A 318 -0.56 -15.67 -23.35
N GLU A 319 -0.78 -15.87 -24.65
CA GLU A 319 -0.91 -14.75 -25.60
C GLU A 319 -2.08 -13.83 -25.26
N GLU A 320 -3.18 -14.36 -24.72
CA GLU A 320 -4.34 -13.60 -24.30
C GLU A 320 -4.06 -12.77 -23.03
N ASP A 321 -3.28 -13.29 -22.08
CA ASP A 321 -2.81 -12.52 -20.91
C ASP A 321 -1.96 -11.32 -21.38
N VAL A 322 -1.09 -11.50 -22.39
CA VAL A 322 -0.26 -10.42 -22.98
C VAL A 322 -1.10 -9.41 -23.73
N ASP A 323 -2.06 -9.87 -24.54
CA ASP A 323 -2.96 -9.02 -25.31
C ASP A 323 -3.83 -8.16 -24.38
N ALA A 324 -4.24 -8.69 -23.23
CA ALA A 324 -4.93 -7.93 -22.20
C ALA A 324 -4.08 -6.77 -21.64
N TYR A 325 -2.80 -7.02 -21.32
CA TYR A 325 -1.90 -5.97 -20.82
C TYR A 325 -1.58 -4.90 -21.88
N LEU A 326 -1.30 -5.30 -23.12
CA LEU A 326 -0.94 -4.36 -24.18
C LEU A 326 -2.15 -3.51 -24.62
N SER A 327 -3.33 -4.12 -24.77
CA SER A 327 -4.56 -3.39 -25.12
C SER A 327 -5.00 -2.42 -24.02
N GLN A 328 -4.87 -2.82 -22.74
CA GLN A 328 -4.99 -1.92 -21.59
C GLN A 328 -4.11 -0.67 -21.74
N ALA A 329 -2.80 -0.87 -21.95
CA ALA A 329 -1.84 0.23 -21.97
C ALA A 329 -2.09 1.23 -23.12
N VAL A 330 -2.39 0.75 -24.33
CA VAL A 330 -2.65 1.64 -25.48
C VAL A 330 -4.01 2.33 -25.40
N CYS A 331 -5.06 1.65 -24.93
CA CYS A 331 -6.40 2.23 -24.85
C CYS A 331 -6.53 3.23 -23.68
N GLN A 332 -5.86 3.02 -22.54
CA GLN A 332 -5.95 3.90 -21.37
C GLN A 332 -5.69 5.38 -21.70
N ARG A 333 -4.69 5.64 -22.54
CA ARG A 333 -4.30 6.98 -23.03
C ARG A 333 -5.46 7.79 -23.63
N LEU A 334 -6.47 7.12 -24.20
CA LEU A 334 -7.60 7.75 -24.87
C LEU A 334 -8.85 7.86 -23.99
N LYS A 335 -8.85 7.28 -22.78
CA LYS A 335 -10.02 7.26 -21.88
C LYS A 335 -9.93 8.35 -20.81
N SER A 336 -10.99 9.11 -20.66
CA SER A 336 -11.18 10.01 -19.52
C SER A 336 -11.60 9.25 -18.26
N SER A 337 -11.41 9.85 -17.07
CA SER A 337 -11.81 9.22 -15.81
C SER A 337 -13.31 8.86 -15.72
N PRO A 338 -14.27 9.68 -16.24
CA PRO A 338 -15.67 9.28 -16.33
C PRO A 338 -15.91 8.03 -17.18
N GLU A 339 -15.21 7.86 -18.31
CA GLU A 339 -15.36 6.68 -19.17
C GLU A 339 -14.85 5.41 -18.46
N LEU A 340 -13.69 5.49 -17.81
CA LEU A 340 -13.15 4.38 -17.00
C LEU A 340 -14.10 3.98 -15.86
N GLN A 341 -14.79 4.96 -15.24
CA GLN A 341 -15.80 4.71 -14.20
C GLN A 341 -17.10 4.07 -14.74
N GLN A 342 -17.39 4.19 -16.04
CA GLN A 342 -18.56 3.60 -16.69
C GLN A 342 -18.30 2.19 -17.25
N ILE A 343 -17.06 1.68 -17.17
CA ILE A 343 -16.76 0.29 -17.57
C ILE A 343 -17.50 -0.68 -16.64
N GLU A 344 -18.48 -1.39 -17.20
CA GLU A 344 -19.19 -2.49 -16.57
C GLU A 344 -18.46 -3.82 -16.82
N LEU A 345 -18.26 -4.60 -15.76
CA LEU A 345 -17.63 -5.93 -15.85
C LEU A 345 -18.72 -7.01 -15.73
N PRO A 346 -18.96 -7.82 -16.79
CA PRO A 346 -20.04 -8.81 -16.78
C PRO A 346 -19.75 -10.01 -15.87
N LEU A 347 -18.49 -10.23 -15.52
CA LEU A 347 -18.03 -11.17 -14.50
C LEU A 347 -16.71 -10.66 -13.90
N LEU A 348 -16.33 -11.20 -12.73
CA LEU A 348 -15.03 -10.98 -12.11
C LEU A 348 -14.22 -12.26 -12.19
N SER A 349 -13.12 -12.25 -12.94
CA SER A 349 -12.10 -13.31 -12.96
C SER A 349 -11.09 -13.09 -11.83
N SER A 350 -10.81 -14.13 -11.03
CA SER A 350 -9.73 -14.09 -10.03
C SER A 350 -8.37 -13.80 -10.67
N ARG A 351 -8.07 -14.48 -11.80
CA ARG A 351 -6.83 -14.28 -12.56
C ARG A 351 -6.63 -12.85 -13.03
N ALA A 352 -7.67 -12.20 -13.55
CA ALA A 352 -7.58 -10.80 -13.94
C ALA A 352 -7.24 -9.87 -12.75
N VAL A 353 -7.71 -10.20 -11.54
CA VAL A 353 -7.35 -9.45 -10.32
C VAL A 353 -5.89 -9.73 -9.91
N GLN A 354 -5.43 -10.98 -9.93
CA GLN A 354 -4.05 -11.35 -9.62
C GLN A 354 -3.04 -10.74 -10.62
N LEU A 355 -3.34 -10.77 -11.92
CA LEU A 355 -2.51 -10.17 -12.97
C LEU A 355 -2.45 -8.65 -12.83
N GLY A 356 -3.58 -7.98 -12.61
CA GLY A 356 -3.60 -6.54 -12.34
C GLY A 356 -2.83 -6.18 -11.07
N SER A 357 -2.95 -6.98 -10.01
CA SER A 357 -2.17 -6.87 -8.77
C SER A 357 -0.66 -6.98 -9.04
N LEU A 358 -0.24 -8.01 -9.79
CA LEU A 358 1.15 -8.25 -10.17
C LEU A 358 1.72 -7.04 -10.94
N TYR A 359 1.01 -6.56 -11.98
CA TYR A 359 1.41 -5.39 -12.75
C TYR A 359 1.56 -4.15 -11.86
N VAL A 360 0.58 -3.86 -10.99
CA VAL A 360 0.63 -2.70 -10.09
C VAL A 360 1.82 -2.76 -9.12
N ARG A 361 2.20 -3.96 -8.64
CA ARG A 361 3.45 -4.15 -7.87
C ARG A 361 4.70 -3.92 -8.72
N GLY A 362 4.64 -4.28 -10.00
CA GLY A 362 5.66 -4.01 -11.00
C GLY A 362 5.97 -2.52 -11.18
N ILE A 363 4.97 -1.64 -11.09
CA ILE A 363 5.16 -0.18 -11.23
C ILE A 363 6.10 0.39 -10.16
N SER A 364 6.04 -0.12 -8.92
CA SER A 364 6.99 0.28 -7.87
C SER A 364 8.44 -0.09 -8.20
N HIS A 365 8.65 -1.21 -8.89
CA HIS A 365 9.95 -1.66 -9.36
C HIS A 365 10.41 -0.86 -10.59
N LEU A 366 9.49 -0.51 -11.49
CA LEU A 366 9.70 0.38 -12.65
C LEU A 366 10.18 1.78 -12.20
N LEU A 367 9.54 2.35 -11.18
CA LEU A 367 9.94 3.61 -10.56
C LEU A 367 11.27 3.50 -9.79
N GLY A 368 11.51 2.37 -9.11
CA GLY A 368 12.78 2.10 -8.44
C GLY A 368 13.95 2.03 -9.43
N ALA A 369 13.78 1.31 -10.54
CA ALA A 369 14.73 1.24 -11.63
C ALA A 369 14.97 2.61 -12.28
N ASN A 370 13.90 3.35 -12.59
CA ASN A 370 14.02 4.68 -13.19
C ASN A 370 14.85 5.62 -12.29
N ASN A 371 14.57 5.64 -10.99
CA ASN A 371 15.34 6.44 -10.03
C ASN A 371 16.80 5.99 -9.91
N ALA A 372 17.06 4.69 -9.77
CA ALA A 372 18.41 4.15 -9.67
C ALA A 372 19.27 4.47 -10.90
N SER A 373 18.66 4.43 -12.09
CA SER A 373 19.30 4.77 -13.37
C SER A 373 19.40 6.27 -13.65
N GLY A 374 19.09 7.16 -12.71
CA GLY A 374 19.21 8.62 -12.90
C GLY A 374 18.04 9.29 -13.63
N CYS A 375 16.85 8.69 -13.57
CA CYS A 375 15.59 9.15 -14.16
C CYS A 375 15.62 9.41 -15.68
N PRO A 376 15.94 8.41 -16.53
CA PRO A 376 15.85 8.55 -17.99
C PRO A 376 14.43 8.82 -18.50
N LEU A 377 13.40 8.31 -17.82
CA LEU A 377 12.00 8.59 -18.14
C LEU A 377 11.41 9.59 -17.13
N PRO A 378 10.49 10.47 -17.53
CA PRO A 378 9.77 11.34 -16.59
C PRO A 378 8.97 10.49 -15.59
N SER A 379 9.23 10.65 -14.28
CA SER A 379 8.54 9.88 -13.23
C SER A 379 7.02 9.99 -13.30
N ALA A 380 6.50 11.13 -13.78
CA ALA A 380 5.07 11.34 -14.02
C ALA A 380 4.48 10.34 -15.04
N ALA A 381 5.20 9.99 -16.10
CA ALA A 381 4.75 9.03 -17.11
C ALA A 381 4.67 7.59 -16.58
N LEU A 382 5.39 7.29 -15.49
CA LEU A 382 5.42 6.00 -14.82
C LEU A 382 4.45 5.91 -13.62
N MET A 383 3.64 6.94 -13.37
CA MET A 383 2.66 6.93 -12.28
C MET A 383 1.52 5.94 -12.57
N PRO A 384 0.99 5.22 -11.56
CA PRO A 384 -0.02 4.17 -11.78
C PRO A 384 -1.23 4.60 -12.60
N TRP A 385 -1.74 5.81 -12.39
CA TRP A 385 -2.91 6.35 -13.11
C TRP A 385 -2.67 6.68 -14.59
N HIS A 386 -1.42 6.66 -15.08
CA HIS A 386 -1.08 6.78 -16.51
C HIS A 386 -0.80 5.44 -17.18
N VAL A 387 -0.37 4.41 -16.43
CA VAL A 387 0.07 3.11 -16.98
C VAL A 387 -0.85 1.93 -16.65
N PHE A 388 -1.78 2.07 -15.71
CA PHE A 388 -2.75 1.03 -15.39
C PHE A 388 -4.14 1.55 -14.93
N ASP A 389 -5.20 0.89 -15.36
CA ASP A 389 -6.54 0.97 -14.79
C ASP A 389 -7.12 -0.45 -14.63
N GLY A 390 -7.58 -0.78 -13.43
CA GLY A 390 -8.02 -2.14 -13.10
C GLY A 390 -9.32 -2.57 -13.75
N ARG A 391 -10.22 -1.64 -14.13
CA ARG A 391 -11.48 -1.98 -14.81
C ARG A 391 -11.26 -2.16 -16.29
N LEU A 392 -10.51 -1.26 -16.92
CA LEU A 392 -10.14 -1.37 -18.32
C LEU A 392 -9.33 -2.66 -18.53
N PHE A 393 -8.33 -2.95 -17.70
CA PHE A 393 -7.57 -4.19 -17.80
C PHE A 393 -8.46 -5.43 -17.68
N HIS A 394 -9.36 -5.46 -16.71
CA HIS A 394 -10.27 -6.61 -16.53
C HIS A 394 -11.23 -6.76 -17.73
N SER A 395 -11.73 -5.66 -18.30
CA SER A 395 -12.55 -5.69 -19.51
C SER A 395 -11.76 -6.24 -20.71
N LYS A 396 -10.56 -5.71 -20.97
CA LYS A 396 -9.66 -6.16 -22.03
C LYS A 396 -9.23 -7.62 -21.85
N TYR A 397 -8.99 -8.06 -20.62
CA TYR A 397 -8.75 -9.46 -20.27
C TYR A 397 -9.91 -10.37 -20.70
N LEU A 398 -11.14 -10.01 -20.34
CA LEU A 398 -12.33 -10.79 -20.72
C LEU A 398 -12.58 -10.81 -22.23
N LEU A 399 -12.20 -9.76 -22.96
CA LEU A 399 -12.27 -9.71 -24.42
C LEU A 399 -11.18 -10.60 -25.05
N ALA A 400 -9.92 -10.46 -24.61
CA ALA A 400 -8.80 -11.24 -25.12
C ALA A 400 -9.01 -12.76 -24.95
N HIS A 401 -9.44 -13.22 -23.77
CA HIS A 401 -9.69 -14.65 -23.51
C HIS A 401 -10.97 -15.21 -24.17
N ARG A 402 -11.88 -14.35 -24.67
CA ARG A 402 -12.97 -14.78 -25.58
C ARG A 402 -12.50 -14.99 -27.02
N GLY A 403 -11.31 -14.52 -27.38
CA GLY A 403 -10.80 -14.56 -28.75
C GLY A 403 -11.47 -13.55 -29.68
N VAL A 404 -11.84 -12.36 -29.18
CA VAL A 404 -12.37 -11.30 -30.06
C VAL A 404 -11.29 -10.79 -31.02
N GLU A 405 -11.74 -10.21 -32.13
CA GLU A 405 -10.87 -9.63 -33.14
C GLU A 405 -10.09 -8.41 -32.62
N LYS A 406 -8.93 -8.10 -33.22
CA LYS A 406 -8.04 -7.05 -32.69
C LYS A 406 -8.58 -5.63 -32.78
N HIS A 407 -9.52 -5.36 -33.69
CA HIS A 407 -10.21 -4.07 -33.76
C HIS A 407 -11.15 -3.89 -32.55
N GLU A 408 -12.02 -4.87 -32.29
CA GLU A 408 -12.90 -4.89 -31.11
C GLU A 408 -12.11 -4.82 -29.79
N LEU A 409 -11.01 -5.60 -29.67
CA LEU A 409 -10.13 -5.56 -28.49
C LEU A 409 -9.55 -4.16 -28.23
N LEU A 410 -9.43 -3.32 -29.26
CA LEU A 410 -8.78 -2.01 -29.22
C LEU A 410 -9.79 -0.84 -29.39
N ASP A 411 -11.06 -1.12 -29.08
CA ASP A 411 -12.18 -0.17 -29.15
C ASP A 411 -12.36 0.47 -30.55
N ASP A 412 -12.04 -0.29 -31.60
CA ASP A 412 -12.05 0.13 -33.02
C ASP A 412 -11.15 1.33 -33.36
N ASP A 413 -10.24 1.72 -32.46
CA ASP A 413 -9.32 2.84 -32.68
C ASP A 413 -8.07 2.42 -33.50
N PRO A 414 -7.82 3.03 -34.67
CA PRO A 414 -6.70 2.67 -35.54
C PRO A 414 -5.33 3.09 -34.98
N SER A 415 -5.27 4.08 -34.08
CA SER A 415 -4.03 4.49 -33.41
C SER A 415 -3.63 3.45 -32.35
N CYS A 416 -4.60 3.01 -31.53
CA CYS A 416 -4.43 1.89 -30.60
C CYS A 416 -4.04 0.61 -31.33
N LEU A 417 -4.66 0.29 -32.47
CA LEU A 417 -4.27 -0.87 -33.29
C LEU A 417 -2.81 -0.80 -33.78
N SER A 418 -2.40 0.33 -34.33
CA SER A 418 -1.02 0.52 -34.79
C SER A 418 0.01 0.41 -33.66
N GLN A 419 -0.24 1.11 -32.54
CA GLN A 419 0.59 1.05 -31.32
C GLN A 419 0.66 -0.39 -30.76
N PHE A 420 -0.49 -1.06 -30.62
CA PHE A 420 -0.56 -2.43 -30.10
C PHE A 420 0.26 -3.42 -30.93
N LEU A 421 0.17 -3.35 -32.27
CA LEU A 421 0.90 -4.25 -33.16
C LEU A 421 2.42 -4.04 -33.05
N LEU A 422 2.89 -2.79 -33.02
CA LEU A 422 4.29 -2.43 -32.80
C LEU A 422 4.83 -2.98 -31.47
N LEU A 423 4.09 -2.75 -30.38
CA LEU A 423 4.47 -3.20 -29.04
C LEU A 423 4.46 -4.74 -28.93
N LYS A 424 3.46 -5.41 -29.52
CA LYS A 424 3.37 -6.88 -29.53
C LYS A 424 4.48 -7.50 -30.36
N GLU A 425 4.81 -6.94 -31.52
CA GLU A 425 5.93 -7.42 -32.36
C GLU A 425 7.24 -7.38 -31.57
N LYS A 426 7.55 -6.25 -30.93
CA LYS A 426 8.80 -6.06 -30.15
C LYS A 426 8.87 -6.98 -28.93
N LEU A 427 7.76 -7.16 -28.21
CA LEU A 427 7.69 -8.12 -27.10
C LEU A 427 7.92 -9.56 -27.58
N VAL A 428 7.30 -9.98 -28.68
CA VAL A 428 7.44 -11.33 -29.25
C VAL A 428 8.86 -11.55 -29.80
N GLU A 429 9.49 -10.52 -30.38
CA GLU A 429 10.89 -10.55 -30.79
C GLU A 429 11.83 -10.84 -29.60
N THR A 430 11.65 -10.12 -28.49
CA THR A 430 12.41 -10.33 -27.25
C THR A 430 12.15 -11.70 -26.63
N CYS A 431 10.89 -12.16 -26.60
CA CYS A 431 10.54 -13.51 -26.14
C CYS A 431 11.27 -14.59 -26.96
N ARG A 432 11.29 -14.47 -28.29
CA ARG A 432 12.01 -15.38 -29.18
C ARG A 432 13.52 -15.38 -28.91
N LYS A 433 14.14 -14.20 -28.72
CA LYS A 433 15.57 -14.06 -28.37
C LYS A 433 15.93 -14.71 -27.04
N ARG A 434 15.00 -14.75 -26.08
CA ARG A 434 15.19 -15.36 -24.74
C ARG A 434 14.59 -16.78 -24.64
N SER A 435 14.29 -17.43 -25.77
CA SER A 435 13.71 -18.78 -25.85
C SER A 435 12.36 -18.97 -25.11
N ARG A 436 11.63 -17.88 -24.88
CA ARG A 436 10.26 -17.88 -24.33
C ARG A 436 9.26 -18.10 -25.45
N ALA A 437 8.69 -19.30 -25.54
CA ALA A 437 7.53 -19.56 -26.38
C ALA A 437 6.26 -19.12 -25.65
N LEU A 438 5.59 -18.09 -26.17
CA LEU A 438 4.20 -17.78 -25.79
C LEU A 438 3.28 -18.85 -26.38
N GLN A 439 2.20 -19.16 -25.66
CA GLN A 439 1.18 -20.12 -26.08
C GLN A 439 -0.20 -19.48 -25.92
N SER A 440 -1.04 -19.58 -26.94
CA SER A 440 -2.48 -19.32 -26.78
C SER A 440 -3.09 -20.30 -25.77
N ARG A 441 -3.77 -19.77 -24.76
CA ARG A 441 -4.51 -20.50 -23.72
C ARG A 441 -5.77 -19.69 -23.35
N PRO A 442 -6.75 -19.58 -24.27
CA PRO A 442 -8.00 -18.87 -24.00
C PRO A 442 -8.71 -19.54 -22.82
N ARG A 443 -9.24 -18.72 -21.90
CA ARG A 443 -9.92 -19.20 -20.69
C ARG A 443 -11.40 -18.95 -20.87
N ALA A 444 -12.19 -20.01 -20.76
CA ALA A 444 -13.64 -19.85 -20.72
C ALA A 444 -13.99 -18.97 -19.52
N PRO A 445 -14.90 -17.99 -19.64
CA PRO A 445 -15.38 -17.25 -18.49
C PRO A 445 -15.99 -18.24 -17.51
N GLU A 446 -15.49 -18.24 -16.27
CA GLU A 446 -16.11 -19.02 -15.20
C GLU A 446 -17.58 -18.64 -15.15
N ARG A 447 -18.45 -19.66 -15.29
CA ARG A 447 -19.89 -19.42 -15.17
C ARG A 447 -20.13 -18.81 -13.81
N SER A 448 -20.83 -17.68 -13.80
CA SER A 448 -21.33 -17.06 -12.57
C SER A 448 -21.94 -18.13 -11.67
N LEU A 449 -21.72 -17.98 -10.35
CA LEU A 449 -22.42 -18.74 -9.31
C LEU A 449 -23.92 -18.43 -9.41
N SER A 450 -24.56 -19.09 -10.36
CA SER A 450 -26.00 -19.13 -10.53
C SER A 450 -26.55 -19.92 -9.35
N PRO A 451 -27.55 -19.39 -8.62
CA PRO A 451 -28.24 -20.19 -7.62
C PRO A 451 -28.82 -21.41 -8.33
N SER A 452 -28.51 -22.61 -7.84
CA SER A 452 -29.05 -23.84 -8.40
C SER A 452 -30.58 -23.75 -8.49
N PRO A 453 -31.21 -24.13 -9.62
CA PRO A 453 -32.66 -24.05 -9.77
C PRO A 453 -33.35 -25.11 -8.89
N GLY A 454 -33.61 -24.75 -7.63
CA GLY A 454 -34.06 -25.68 -6.60
C GLY A 454 -34.29 -25.03 -5.24
N GLY A 455 -35.10 -23.96 -5.18
CA GLY A 455 -35.42 -23.26 -3.94
C GLY A 455 -36.49 -22.19 -4.14
N SER A 456 -37.76 -22.56 -4.01
CA SER A 456 -38.88 -21.62 -4.08
C SER A 456 -39.06 -20.86 -2.76
N SER A 457 -38.70 -19.58 -2.73
CA SER A 457 -39.32 -18.55 -1.89
C SER A 457 -38.84 -17.16 -2.34
N GLY A 458 -39.62 -16.49 -3.18
CA GLY A 458 -39.33 -15.11 -3.57
C GLY A 458 -39.99 -14.14 -2.58
N GLU A 459 -39.19 -13.41 -1.81
CA GLU A 459 -39.66 -12.27 -1.01
C GLU A 459 -38.75 -11.05 -1.21
N ASP A 460 -39.34 -10.05 -1.87
CA ASP A 460 -39.10 -8.60 -1.92
C ASP A 460 -37.82 -8.01 -1.27
N TRP A 461 -36.85 -7.60 -2.10
CA TRP A 461 -35.65 -6.85 -1.67
C TRP A 461 -35.86 -5.32 -1.58
N ARG A 462 -37.03 -4.86 -1.12
CA ARG A 462 -37.27 -3.44 -0.82
C ARG A 462 -38.03 -3.26 0.50
N GLN A 463 -37.42 -2.48 1.39
CA GLN A 463 -37.90 -2.03 2.72
C GLN A 463 -37.57 -2.92 3.95
N ARG A 464 -36.41 -2.66 4.56
CA ARG A 464 -36.36 -2.13 5.94
C ARG A 464 -34.99 -1.55 6.26
N GLY A 465 -34.95 -0.24 6.50
CA GLY A 465 -33.95 0.34 7.38
C GLY A 465 -34.59 0.51 8.74
N GLU A 466 -34.13 -0.21 9.75
CA GLU A 466 -34.45 0.09 11.16
C GLU A 466 -33.37 -0.51 12.08
N THR A 467 -32.95 0.28 13.06
CA THR A 467 -31.88 -0.04 14.02
C THR A 467 -32.40 -0.92 15.16
N ALA A 468 -31.68 -1.97 15.51
CA ALA A 468 -31.88 -2.67 16.79
C ALA A 468 -30.55 -3.13 17.42
N GLY A 469 -30.53 -3.12 18.76
CA GLY A 469 -29.37 -3.39 19.61
C GLY A 469 -28.66 -4.72 19.38
N GLY A 470 -27.37 -4.73 19.71
CA GLY A 470 -26.49 -5.88 19.46
C GLY A 470 -26.55 -6.97 20.53
N HIS A 471 -25.97 -8.12 20.19
CA HIS A 471 -25.54 -9.12 21.16
C HIS A 471 -24.07 -9.48 20.95
N GLN A 472 -23.30 -9.40 22.04
CA GLN A 472 -21.92 -9.85 22.09
C GLN A 472 -21.86 -11.38 21.98
N ARG A 473 -21.08 -11.91 21.03
CA ARG A 473 -20.34 -13.18 21.22
C ARG A 473 -18.94 -13.03 20.62
N GLY A 474 -17.95 -12.91 21.49
CA GLY A 474 -16.55 -12.82 21.08
C GLY A 474 -16.02 -14.19 20.67
N TRP A 475 -15.37 -14.25 19.50
CA TRP A 475 -14.54 -15.38 19.11
C TRP A 475 -13.10 -15.07 19.52
N GLY A 476 -12.72 -15.58 20.69
CA GLY A 476 -11.38 -15.41 21.23
C GLY A 476 -10.39 -16.35 20.56
N TRP A 477 -9.49 -15.79 19.75
CA TRP A 477 -8.29 -16.50 19.31
C TRP A 477 -7.37 -16.72 20.52
N ARG A 478 -7.04 -17.98 20.82
CA ARG A 478 -6.12 -18.31 21.91
C ARG A 478 -4.69 -18.06 21.46
N GLU A 479 -4.00 -17.14 22.13
CA GLU A 479 -2.54 -17.17 22.18
C GLU A 479 -2.09 -18.56 22.66
N ARG A 480 -1.16 -19.19 21.92
CA ARG A 480 -0.39 -20.32 22.44
C ARG A 480 1.06 -19.88 22.54
N ARG A 481 1.47 -19.48 23.75
CA ARG A 481 2.87 -19.24 24.08
C ARG A 481 3.67 -20.51 23.80
N GLY A 482 4.72 -20.40 23.01
CA GLY A 482 5.72 -21.46 22.86
C GLY A 482 6.59 -21.53 24.11
N GLN A 483 6.61 -22.69 24.78
CA GLN A 483 7.71 -23.10 25.63
C GLN A 483 8.09 -24.55 25.29
N ASN A 484 9.40 -24.80 25.30
CA ASN A 484 10.04 -26.07 24.96
C ASN A 484 9.49 -27.26 25.77
N VAL A 485 9.38 -28.44 25.16
CA VAL A 485 9.82 -29.75 25.73
C VAL A 485 10.07 -30.75 24.58
N TYR A 486 11.06 -31.62 24.76
CA TYR A 486 11.51 -32.69 23.87
C TYR A 486 10.53 -33.87 23.68
N LYS A 487 10.68 -34.60 22.56
CA LYS A 487 10.43 -36.05 22.32
C LYS A 487 9.39 -36.78 23.20
N SER A 488 8.40 -37.45 22.59
CA SER A 488 8.48 -38.90 22.28
C SER A 488 7.20 -39.51 21.65
N ARG A 489 7.42 -40.37 20.63
CA ARG A 489 6.69 -41.58 20.20
C ARG A 489 5.19 -41.87 20.49
N ASP A 490 4.55 -42.32 19.39
CA ASP A 490 3.70 -43.52 19.22
C ASP A 490 2.20 -43.58 19.61
N ARG A 491 1.42 -44.10 18.62
CA ARG A 491 0.21 -44.98 18.68
C ARG A 491 -1.22 -44.44 18.92
N MET A 492 -1.97 -44.48 17.81
CA MET A 492 -3.15 -45.34 17.54
C MET A 492 -4.48 -45.25 18.34
N TRP A 493 -5.55 -44.93 17.58
CA TRP A 493 -6.94 -45.45 17.61
C TRP A 493 -7.85 -45.28 18.86
N GLY A 494 -9.10 -44.85 18.63
CA GLY A 494 -10.20 -44.97 19.61
C GLY A 494 -11.51 -44.27 19.18
N ARG A 495 -12.54 -45.04 18.81
CA ARG A 495 -13.92 -44.54 18.58
C ARG A 495 -14.66 -44.32 19.91
N GLY A 496 -15.63 -43.41 19.93
CA GLY A 496 -16.70 -43.40 20.94
C GLY A 496 -17.58 -42.16 20.87
N GLY A 497 -18.92 -42.32 20.90
CA GLY A 497 -19.85 -41.20 20.95
C GLY A 497 -21.19 -41.57 21.58
N HIS A 498 -21.90 -40.57 22.15
CA HIS A 498 -23.30 -40.60 22.61
C HIS A 498 -23.78 -39.12 22.64
N ARG A 499 -24.83 -38.68 21.95
CA ARG A 499 -26.29 -38.80 22.24
C ARG A 499 -26.75 -38.22 23.59
N GLY A 500 -27.62 -37.19 23.56
CA GLY A 500 -28.70 -37.04 24.56
C GLY A 500 -29.27 -35.64 24.84
N ARG A 501 -30.46 -35.34 24.29
CA ARG A 501 -31.56 -34.44 24.78
C ARG A 501 -31.25 -32.94 25.04
N GLY A 502 -32.17 -31.98 24.88
CA GLY A 502 -33.54 -32.00 24.34
C GLY A 502 -34.64 -31.70 25.39
N GLN A 503 -35.09 -30.44 25.44
CA GLN A 503 -36.33 -29.86 26.01
C GLN A 503 -36.10 -28.33 26.19
N ASP A 504 -37.07 -27.42 26.24
CA ASP A 504 -38.31 -27.13 25.51
C ASP A 504 -39.01 -26.01 26.31
N PHE A 505 -39.50 -24.97 25.63
CA PHE A 505 -40.55 -24.01 26.02
C PHE A 505 -40.62 -23.40 27.46
N TYR A 506 -40.75 -22.07 27.53
CA TYR A 506 -42.05 -21.40 27.74
C TYR A 506 -42.00 -19.92 27.34
N SER A 507 -43.13 -19.39 26.89
CA SER A 507 -43.36 -17.98 26.51
C SER A 507 -44.28 -17.30 27.53
N CYS A 508 -44.14 -16.00 27.74
CA CYS A 508 -45.25 -15.16 28.20
C CYS A 508 -45.10 -13.70 27.72
N HIS A 509 -46.21 -13.14 27.21
CA HIS A 509 -46.44 -11.69 27.04
C HIS A 509 -46.65 -11.05 28.44
N SER A 510 -46.81 -9.75 28.70
CA SER A 510 -46.99 -8.51 27.93
C SER A 510 -46.29 -7.36 28.72
N SER A 511 -46.50 -6.03 28.57
CA SER A 511 -47.42 -5.21 27.75
C SER A 511 -46.82 -3.80 27.54
N GLU A 512 -47.55 -2.98 26.80
CA GLU A 512 -47.37 -1.55 26.53
C GLU A 512 -47.55 -0.65 27.78
N ASP A 513 -46.97 0.55 27.77
CA ASP A 513 -47.78 1.78 27.96
C ASP A 513 -47.13 3.03 27.32
N MET A 514 -47.96 4.03 27.00
CA MET A 514 -47.61 5.27 26.30
C MET A 514 -47.38 6.46 27.24
N SER A 515 -46.47 7.36 26.85
CA SER A 515 -46.81 8.80 26.86
C SER A 515 -45.96 9.60 25.87
N ARG A 516 -46.63 10.49 25.13
CA ARG A 516 -46.00 11.50 24.25
C ARG A 516 -45.94 12.83 25.01
N CYS A 517 -44.89 13.62 24.80
CA CYS A 517 -44.94 15.05 25.10
C CYS A 517 -44.38 15.90 23.95
N LEU A 518 -44.76 17.17 23.92
CA LEU A 518 -44.90 17.98 22.69
C LEU A 518 -43.63 18.74 22.25
N LYS A 519 -43.62 19.15 20.98
CA LYS A 519 -42.55 19.91 20.31
C LYS A 519 -42.70 21.42 20.53
N LEU A 520 -41.58 22.13 20.65
CA LEU A 520 -41.42 23.56 20.37
C LEU A 520 -40.12 23.80 19.55
N PRO A 521 -39.92 24.97 18.91
CA PRO A 521 -39.49 25.00 17.50
C PRO A 521 -37.98 25.13 17.22
N ARG A 522 -37.62 24.81 15.97
CA ARG A 522 -36.25 24.80 15.43
C ARG A 522 -35.65 26.20 15.25
N GLY A 523 -34.55 26.48 15.94
CA GLY A 523 -33.57 27.48 15.49
C GLY A 523 -32.71 26.95 14.34
N ARG A 524 -32.35 27.81 13.38
CA ARG A 524 -31.49 27.43 12.24
C ARG A 524 -30.06 27.15 12.70
N SER A 525 -29.62 25.89 12.61
CA SER A 525 -28.20 25.53 12.71
C SER A 525 -27.60 25.49 11.30
N ASN A 526 -26.55 26.29 11.06
CA ASN A 526 -25.79 26.24 9.81
C ASN A 526 -25.00 24.93 9.74
N HIS A 527 -25.40 24.02 8.85
CA HIS A 527 -24.62 22.83 8.55
C HIS A 527 -23.32 23.20 7.82
N TYR A 528 -22.24 23.38 8.57
CA TYR A 528 -20.88 23.25 8.03
C TYR A 528 -20.69 21.81 7.55
N ARG A 529 -21.00 21.54 6.27
CA ARG A 529 -20.37 20.43 5.56
C ARG A 529 -18.88 20.73 5.50
N GLY A 530 -18.09 20.04 6.31
CA GLY A 530 -16.64 20.05 6.17
C GLY A 530 -16.30 19.62 4.75
N ARG A 531 -15.79 20.56 3.93
CA ARG A 531 -15.11 20.19 2.69
C ARG A 531 -13.83 19.46 3.11
N TYR A 532 -13.67 18.22 2.69
CA TYR A 532 -12.36 17.58 2.70
C TYR A 532 -11.45 18.46 1.84
N GLN A 533 -10.52 19.17 2.48
CA GLN A 533 -9.37 19.71 1.76
C GLN A 533 -8.55 18.49 1.36
N LEU A 534 -8.62 18.12 0.08
CA LEU A 534 -7.59 17.30 -0.51
C LEU A 534 -6.25 17.98 -0.23
N ALA A 535 -5.22 17.20 0.09
CA ALA A 535 -3.86 17.72 0.23
C ALA A 535 -3.55 18.62 -0.98
N PRO A 536 -2.88 19.77 -0.77
CA PRO A 536 -2.55 20.67 -1.88
C PRO A 536 -1.93 19.86 -3.01
N ARG A 537 -2.50 19.97 -4.22
CA ARG A 537 -1.82 19.42 -5.40
C ARG A 537 -0.45 20.08 -5.41
N TRP A 538 0.61 19.28 -5.39
CA TRP A 538 1.97 19.77 -5.51
C TRP A 538 2.01 20.74 -6.69
N PRO A 539 2.41 22.00 -6.50
CA PRO A 539 2.66 22.87 -7.64
C PRO A 539 3.77 22.19 -8.43
N HIS A 540 3.46 21.78 -9.67
CA HIS A 540 4.50 21.33 -10.58
C HIS A 540 5.57 22.43 -10.62
N PRO A 541 6.86 22.11 -10.41
CA PRO A 541 7.90 23.08 -10.68
C PRO A 541 7.75 23.50 -12.14
N SER A 542 7.86 24.81 -12.41
CA SER A 542 7.97 25.31 -13.77
C SER A 542 9.08 24.52 -14.47
N ALA A 543 8.79 23.94 -15.63
CA ALA A 543 9.82 23.29 -16.43
C ALA A 543 10.93 24.31 -16.76
N PRO A 544 12.21 23.90 -16.72
CA PRO A 544 13.30 24.70 -17.27
C PRO A 544 13.18 24.85 -18.80
#